data_AF-A0A0E2Q565-F1
#
_entry.id   AF-A0A0E2Q565-F1
#
_cell.length_a   1.000
_cell.length_b   1.000
_cell.length_c   1.000
_cell.angle_alpha   90.00
_cell.angle_beta   90.00
_cell.angle_gamma   90.00
#
_symmetry.space_group_name_H-M   'P 1'
#
loop_
_entity.id
_entity.type
_entity.pdbx_description
1 polymer ?
#
loop_
_entity_poly.entity_id
_entity_poly.type
_entity_poly.pdbx_seq_one_letter_code
_entity_poly.pdbx_strand_id
1 'polypeptide(L)'
;MSSDGLTYTVTLRDGLKYSDGTKITAEDFVYTWERMVDPATASEYSYLASDSHLVNVADIIAGNKSVDELGVKAEGNKVIFTFSNPSPQFKSLLSFSNFVPQHKEFVEKTGKQYGTKSDKQIYSGPFKVENWNGTSGSFKLVKNNNYWDAKHVKTKTINIQTVKKPDTAVQMYKQSQLDFASISSTSAIFNSNIKNKDVVTVPEATTSYMTYNETGKVKGLDNLKIRQALNLATDRKGIVEAAVDTGSVLDRSNGC
;
A
#
# COMPACT_ATOMS: atom_id res chain seq x y z
N MET A 1 13.08 9.43 18.66
CA MET A 1 12.84 10.84 18.27
C MET A 1 13.69 11.69 19.18
N SER A 2 14.41 12.67 18.63
CA SER A 2 15.11 13.71 19.40
C SER A 2 14.11 14.61 20.14
N SER A 3 14.59 15.38 21.11
CA SER A 3 13.77 16.29 21.92
C SER A 3 13.10 17.40 21.13
N ASP A 4 13.74 17.85 20.04
CA ASP A 4 13.21 18.87 19.11
C ASP A 4 12.25 18.28 18.06
N GLY A 5 12.09 16.96 18.00
CA GLY A 5 11.25 16.29 17.01
C GLY A 5 11.81 16.26 15.58
N LEU A 6 13.06 16.69 15.38
CA LEU A 6 13.66 16.83 14.04
C LEU A 6 14.53 15.65 13.61
N THR A 7 14.84 14.72 14.52
CA THR A 7 15.65 13.53 14.21
C THR A 7 14.97 12.26 14.72
N TYR A 8 14.89 11.25 13.86
CA TYR A 8 14.42 9.92 14.23
C TYR A 8 15.46 8.86 13.87
N THR A 9 15.91 8.10 14.86
CA THR A 9 16.87 7.01 14.66
C THR A 9 16.20 5.66 14.91
N VAL A 10 16.30 4.77 13.92
CA VAL A 10 15.84 3.38 13.99
C VAL A 10 17.05 2.47 14.02
N THR A 11 17.08 1.50 14.92
CA THR A 11 18.08 0.42 14.91
C THR A 11 17.46 -0.83 14.31
N LEU A 12 18.12 -1.41 13.31
CA LEU A 12 17.66 -2.64 12.68
C LEU A 12 17.84 -3.84 13.60
N ARG A 13 16.99 -4.86 13.41
CA ARG A 13 17.17 -6.16 14.05
C ARG A 13 18.40 -6.86 13.47
N ASP A 14 19.04 -7.69 14.27
CA ASP A 14 20.12 -8.54 13.77
C ASP A 14 19.59 -9.67 12.89
N GLY A 15 20.40 -10.09 11.92
CA GLY A 15 20.12 -11.27 11.10
C GLY A 15 18.98 -11.10 10.08
N LEU A 16 18.57 -9.88 9.76
CA LEU A 16 17.57 -9.64 8.71
C LEU A 16 18.11 -10.09 7.34
N LYS A 17 17.27 -10.81 6.60
CA LYS A 17 17.61 -11.37 5.29
C LYS A 17 16.48 -11.23 4.28
N TYR A 18 16.85 -11.08 3.03
CA TYR A 18 15.98 -11.27 1.89
C TYR A 18 15.74 -12.76 1.61
N SER A 19 14.80 -13.04 0.71
CA SER A 19 14.36 -14.40 0.37
C SER A 19 15.44 -15.29 -0.24
N ASP A 20 16.47 -14.71 -0.85
CA ASP A 20 17.65 -15.44 -1.36
C ASP A 20 18.75 -15.63 -0.30
N GLY A 21 18.56 -15.07 0.90
CA GLY A 21 19.49 -15.16 2.01
C GLY A 21 20.49 -14.00 2.11
N THR A 22 20.49 -13.06 1.16
CA THR A 22 21.30 -11.83 1.28
C THR A 22 20.84 -11.01 2.47
N LYS A 23 21.75 -10.26 3.09
CA LYS A 23 21.47 -9.47 4.29
C LYS A 23 20.67 -8.23 3.92
N ILE A 24 19.69 -7.87 4.74
CA ILE A 24 19.05 -6.55 4.71
C ILE A 24 19.88 -5.60 5.57
N THR A 25 20.29 -4.46 5.02
CA THR A 25 21.10 -3.46 5.72
C THR A 25 20.37 -2.12 5.88
N ALA A 26 20.98 -1.17 6.61
CA ALA A 26 20.42 0.17 6.78
C ALA A 26 20.41 0.94 5.44
N GLU A 27 21.39 0.66 4.59
CA GLU A 27 21.54 1.22 3.25
C GLU A 27 20.39 0.81 2.31
N ASP A 28 19.82 -0.39 2.46
CA ASP A 28 18.63 -0.77 1.68
C ASP A 28 17.41 0.10 2.01
N PHE A 29 17.30 0.58 3.25
CA PHE A 29 16.26 1.53 3.62
C PHE A 29 16.57 2.91 3.04
N VAL A 30 17.81 3.40 3.14
CA VAL A 30 18.22 4.67 2.52
C VAL A 30 17.87 4.65 1.02
N TYR A 31 18.27 3.60 0.32
CA TYR A 31 17.97 3.40 -1.09
C TYR A 31 16.45 3.39 -1.39
N THR A 32 15.63 2.73 -0.56
CA THR A 32 14.16 2.78 -0.74
C THR A 32 13.63 4.21 -0.75
N TRP A 33 14.09 5.03 0.20
CA TRP A 33 13.63 6.42 0.34
C TRP A 33 14.14 7.29 -0.80
N GLU A 34 15.43 7.17 -1.15
CA GLU A 34 16.03 7.87 -2.30
C GLU A 34 15.30 7.53 -3.60
N ARG A 35 15.09 6.24 -3.88
CA ARG A 35 14.38 5.79 -5.08
C ARG A 35 12.94 6.27 -5.13
N MET A 36 12.27 6.43 -3.98
CA MET A 36 10.89 6.92 -3.91
C MET A 36 10.77 8.38 -4.37
N VAL A 37 11.75 9.21 -4.04
CA VAL A 37 11.76 10.65 -4.37
C VAL A 37 12.49 10.97 -5.67
N ASP A 38 13.28 10.03 -6.20
CA ASP A 38 13.96 10.17 -7.48
C ASP A 38 12.95 10.46 -8.62
N PRO A 39 13.04 11.62 -9.30
CA PRO A 39 12.18 11.95 -10.43
C PRO A 39 12.19 10.89 -11.55
N ALA A 40 13.29 10.16 -11.72
CA ALA A 40 13.40 9.09 -12.72
C ALA A 40 12.53 7.87 -12.39
N THR A 41 12.20 7.65 -11.11
CA THR A 41 11.26 6.60 -10.69
C THR A 41 9.82 6.95 -11.02
N ALA A 42 9.48 8.25 -11.07
CA ALA A 42 8.11 8.74 -11.27
C ALA A 42 7.10 8.10 -10.31
N SER A 43 7.48 7.97 -9.03
CA SER A 43 6.63 7.36 -7.99
C SER A 43 5.39 8.22 -7.72
N GLU A 44 4.21 7.65 -7.92
CA GLU A 44 2.92 8.29 -7.54
C GLU A 44 2.80 8.50 -6.02
N TYR A 45 3.62 7.82 -5.22
CA TYR A 45 3.64 7.91 -3.76
C TYR A 45 4.79 8.76 -3.22
N SER A 46 5.55 9.48 -4.06
CA SER A 46 6.64 10.35 -3.60
C SER A 46 6.21 11.41 -2.58
N TYR A 47 4.95 11.84 -2.64
CA TYR A 47 4.35 12.78 -1.67
C TYR A 47 4.39 12.25 -0.22
N LEU A 48 4.43 10.93 0.00
CA LEU A 48 4.53 10.38 1.36
C LEU A 48 5.85 10.77 2.06
N ALA A 49 6.93 11.00 1.29
CA ALA A 49 8.18 11.53 1.83
C ALA A 49 8.06 13.03 2.19
N SER A 50 7.27 13.79 1.42
CA SER A 50 6.95 15.18 1.75
C SER A 50 6.11 15.26 3.02
N ASP A 51 5.07 14.42 3.12
CA ASP A 51 4.20 14.30 4.30
C ASP A 51 4.96 13.79 5.52
N SER A 52 6.09 13.10 5.33
CA SER A 52 6.98 12.71 6.43
C SER A 52 7.83 13.88 6.94
N HIS A 53 7.80 15.03 6.27
CA HIS A 53 8.62 16.22 6.50
C HIS A 53 10.13 15.98 6.33
N LEU A 54 10.54 15.00 5.53
CA LEU A 54 11.97 14.72 5.34
C LEU A 54 12.67 15.92 4.67
N VAL A 55 13.90 16.20 5.10
CA VAL A 55 14.69 17.30 4.51
C VAL A 55 14.94 17.03 3.03
N ASN A 56 14.89 18.11 2.22
CA ASN A 56 15.21 18.16 0.79
C ASN A 56 14.25 17.45 -0.18
N VAL A 57 13.13 16.86 0.26
CA VAL A 57 12.21 16.12 -0.63
C VAL A 57 11.71 16.96 -1.81
N ALA A 58 11.20 18.17 -1.54
CA ALA A 58 10.65 19.03 -2.60
C ALA A 58 11.71 19.45 -3.63
N ASP A 59 12.92 19.78 -3.17
CA ASP A 59 14.03 20.16 -4.05
C ASP A 59 14.50 18.98 -4.91
N ILE A 60 14.53 17.76 -4.36
CA ILE A 60 14.90 16.55 -5.10
C ILE A 60 13.85 16.22 -6.15
N ILE A 61 12.56 16.24 -5.79
CA ILE A 61 11.46 16.00 -6.74
C ILE A 61 11.46 17.04 -7.86
N ALA A 62 11.82 18.30 -7.55
CA ALA A 62 11.95 19.37 -8.54
C ALA A 62 13.24 19.26 -9.40
N GLY A 63 14.16 18.35 -9.06
CA GLY A 63 15.45 18.21 -9.75
C GLY A 63 16.51 19.26 -9.38
N ASN A 64 16.30 20.00 -8.29
CA ASN A 64 17.21 21.03 -7.79
C ASN A 64 18.32 20.47 -6.90
N LYS A 65 18.13 19.27 -6.36
CA LYS A 65 19.08 18.56 -5.48
C LYS A 65 19.18 17.09 -5.87
N SER A 66 20.30 16.48 -5.49
CA SER A 66 20.53 15.05 -5.72
C SER A 66 19.88 14.19 -4.63
N VAL A 67 19.54 12.94 -4.95
CA VAL A 67 18.85 12.01 -4.03
C VAL A 67 19.67 11.70 -2.78
N ASP A 68 21.00 11.74 -2.85
CA ASP A 68 21.91 11.53 -1.71
C ASP A 68 21.92 12.70 -0.71
N GLU A 69 21.33 13.84 -1.06
CA GLU A 69 21.07 14.95 -0.13
C GLU A 69 19.77 14.76 0.67
N LEU A 70 18.99 13.70 0.41
CA LEU A 70 17.76 13.44 1.15
C LEU A 70 18.05 13.30 2.65
N GLY A 71 17.11 13.75 3.49
CA GLY A 71 17.22 13.68 4.96
C GLY A 71 17.18 12.26 5.55
N VAL A 72 17.81 11.26 4.93
CA VAL A 72 17.91 9.88 5.40
C VAL A 72 19.33 9.36 5.19
N LYS A 73 19.90 8.73 6.21
CA LYS A 73 21.24 8.12 6.11
C LYS A 73 21.35 6.85 6.93
N ALA A 74 22.30 6.01 6.56
CA ALA A 74 22.70 4.84 7.32
C ALA A 74 23.92 5.16 8.19
N GLU A 75 23.95 4.61 9.40
CA GLU A 75 25.12 4.62 10.28
C GLU A 75 25.23 3.23 10.95
N GLY A 76 26.02 2.35 10.35
CA GLY A 76 26.11 0.95 10.76
C GLY A 76 24.78 0.22 10.60
N ASN A 77 24.19 -0.26 11.70
CA ASN A 77 22.87 -0.91 11.69
C ASN A 77 21.70 0.06 11.97
N LYS A 78 21.95 1.38 11.91
CA LYS A 78 20.94 2.41 12.17
C LYS A 78 20.55 3.14 10.89
N VAL A 79 19.26 3.47 10.80
CA VAL A 79 18.73 4.43 9.82
C VAL A 79 18.38 5.70 10.59
N ILE A 80 18.90 6.84 10.14
CA ILE A 80 18.72 8.15 10.76
C ILE A 80 17.97 9.03 9.77
N PHE A 81 16.83 9.54 10.20
CA PHE A 81 15.98 10.47 9.46
C PHE A 81 16.08 11.86 10.07
N THR A 82 16.21 12.87 9.21
CA THR A 82 16.24 14.29 9.55
C THR A 82 15.06 14.99 8.89
N PHE A 83 14.27 15.70 9.70
CA PHE A 83 13.06 16.38 9.26
C PHE A 83 13.26 17.90 9.21
N SER A 84 12.56 18.55 8.28
CA SER A 84 12.46 20.02 8.21
C SER A 84 11.53 20.58 9.28
N ASN A 85 10.58 19.77 9.77
CA ASN A 85 9.62 20.10 10.82
C ASN A 85 9.27 18.84 11.63
N PRO A 86 8.80 18.97 12.89
CA PRO A 86 8.34 17.82 13.66
C PRO A 86 7.34 16.94 12.90
N SER A 87 7.51 15.61 12.98
CA SER A 87 6.71 14.62 12.24
C SER A 87 6.11 13.57 13.19
N PRO A 88 5.03 13.91 13.93
CA PRO A 88 4.41 13.00 14.90
C PRO A 88 3.86 11.70 14.26
N GLN A 89 3.43 11.77 13.00
CA GLN A 89 2.91 10.66 12.21
C GLN A 89 3.98 9.71 11.67
N PHE A 90 5.26 10.08 11.75
CA PHE A 90 6.35 9.38 11.06
C PHE A 90 6.37 7.87 11.32
N LYS A 91 6.18 7.46 12.57
CA LYS A 91 6.19 6.03 12.95
C LYS A 91 5.05 5.25 12.28
N SER A 92 3.88 5.87 12.13
CA SER A 92 2.74 5.26 11.42
C SER A 92 3.03 5.16 9.93
N LEU A 93 3.66 6.17 9.33
CA LEU A 93 4.09 6.13 7.93
C LEU A 93 5.02 4.94 7.67
N LEU A 94 6.01 4.68 8.54
CA LEU A 94 6.93 3.54 8.39
C LEU A 94 6.27 2.15 8.32
N SER A 95 4.97 2.03 8.63
CA SER A 95 4.23 0.77 8.47
C SER A 95 3.72 0.53 7.04
N PHE A 96 3.77 1.55 6.17
CA PHE A 96 3.31 1.45 4.79
C PHE A 96 4.29 0.64 3.94
N SER A 97 3.74 -0.14 3.00
CA SER A 97 4.54 -0.98 2.11
C SER A 97 5.56 -0.21 1.27
N ASN A 98 5.34 1.09 1.05
CA ASN A 98 6.24 1.97 0.31
C ASN A 98 7.61 2.14 0.98
N PHE A 99 7.69 1.96 2.31
CA PHE A 99 8.92 2.17 3.09
C PHE A 99 9.65 0.88 3.46
N VAL A 100 9.22 -0.27 2.93
CA VAL A 100 9.95 -1.54 3.10
C VAL A 100 11.27 -1.51 2.32
N PRO A 101 12.34 -2.18 2.80
CA PRO A 101 13.66 -2.07 2.21
C PRO A 101 13.72 -2.76 0.83
N GLN A 102 14.29 -2.08 -0.15
CA GLN A 102 14.51 -2.58 -1.51
C GLN A 102 15.99 -2.93 -1.67
N HIS A 103 16.28 -4.13 -2.17
CA HIS A 103 17.65 -4.59 -2.38
C HIS A 103 18.26 -3.88 -3.60
N LYS A 104 19.11 -2.88 -3.38
CA LYS A 104 19.64 -1.99 -4.43
C LYS A 104 20.19 -2.74 -5.65
N GLU A 105 21.14 -3.65 -5.44
CA GLU A 105 21.78 -4.39 -6.54
C GLU A 105 20.78 -5.24 -7.33
N PHE A 106 19.80 -5.86 -6.67
CA PHE A 106 18.77 -6.65 -7.32
C PHE A 106 17.87 -5.75 -8.19
N VAL A 107 17.44 -4.60 -7.65
CA VAL A 107 16.61 -3.63 -8.38
C VAL A 107 17.35 -3.10 -9.61
N GLU A 108 18.59 -2.65 -9.45
CA GLU A 108 19.39 -2.09 -10.54
C GLU A 108 19.68 -3.14 -11.62
N LYS A 109 20.08 -4.35 -11.23
CA LYS A 109 20.32 -5.47 -12.16
C LYS A 109 19.06 -5.89 -12.91
N THR A 110 17.90 -5.84 -12.25
CA THR A 110 16.62 -6.23 -12.86
C THR A 110 16.05 -5.11 -13.74
N GLY A 111 16.38 -3.85 -13.43
CA GLY A 111 15.99 -2.67 -14.18
C GLY A 111 14.47 -2.57 -14.35
N LYS A 112 14.02 -2.24 -15.57
CA LYS A 112 12.59 -2.06 -15.90
C LYS A 112 11.70 -3.30 -15.67
N GLN A 113 12.30 -4.48 -15.48
CA GLN A 113 11.55 -5.70 -15.19
C GLN A 113 11.26 -5.87 -13.69
N TYR A 114 11.84 -5.03 -12.82
CA TYR A 114 11.63 -5.15 -11.38
C TYR A 114 10.14 -5.01 -11.05
N GLY A 115 9.60 -5.98 -10.30
CA GLY A 115 8.19 -6.00 -9.93
C GLY A 115 7.22 -6.56 -10.99
N THR A 116 7.66 -6.92 -12.21
CA THR A 116 6.74 -7.33 -13.28
C THR A 116 6.24 -8.78 -13.18
N LYS A 117 6.95 -9.63 -12.44
CA LYS A 117 6.61 -11.04 -12.20
C LYS A 117 7.36 -11.56 -10.97
N SER A 118 7.02 -12.76 -10.52
CA SER A 118 7.58 -13.34 -9.28
C SER A 118 9.10 -13.53 -9.30
N ASP A 119 9.70 -13.95 -10.42
CA ASP A 119 11.17 -14.09 -10.56
C ASP A 119 11.91 -12.76 -10.82
N LYS A 120 11.20 -11.62 -10.78
CA LYS A 120 11.74 -10.26 -10.90
C LYS A 120 11.51 -9.44 -9.63
N GLN A 121 11.37 -10.14 -8.51
CA GLN A 121 11.17 -9.58 -7.19
C GLN A 121 12.04 -10.32 -6.18
N ILE A 122 12.27 -9.67 -5.04
CA ILE A 122 12.96 -10.22 -3.89
C ILE A 122 12.16 -9.84 -2.64
N TYR A 123 12.10 -10.73 -1.64
CA TYR A 123 11.13 -10.61 -0.55
C TYR A 123 11.82 -10.51 0.81
N SER A 124 11.42 -9.54 1.63
CA SER A 124 11.87 -9.35 3.01
C SER A 124 10.84 -9.81 4.06
N GLY A 125 9.62 -10.17 3.60
CA GLY A 125 8.48 -10.50 4.45
C GLY A 125 8.28 -12.00 4.72
N PRO A 126 7.17 -12.37 5.40
CA PRO A 126 6.87 -13.75 5.81
C PRO A 126 6.60 -14.71 4.64
N PHE A 127 6.23 -14.19 3.47
CA PHE A 127 5.96 -14.97 2.27
C PHE A 127 6.71 -14.40 1.06
N LYS A 128 6.99 -15.27 0.10
CA LYS A 128 7.44 -14.95 -1.25
C LYS A 128 6.34 -15.28 -2.25
N VAL A 129 6.26 -14.53 -3.35
CA VAL A 129 5.32 -14.82 -4.44
C VAL A 129 5.94 -15.87 -5.37
N GLU A 130 5.16 -16.88 -5.75
CA GLU A 130 5.55 -17.88 -6.74
C GLU A 130 4.49 -18.03 -7.83
N ASN A 131 4.93 -18.35 -9.06
CA ASN A 131 4.09 -18.60 -10.23
C ASN A 131 3.22 -17.43 -10.71
N TRP A 132 3.49 -16.21 -10.25
CA TRP A 132 2.91 -15.02 -10.86
C TRP A 132 3.72 -14.59 -12.07
N ASN A 133 3.10 -14.57 -13.24
CA ASN A 133 3.73 -14.18 -14.51
C ASN A 133 3.51 -12.69 -14.88
N GLY A 134 2.94 -11.91 -13.95
CA GLY A 134 2.59 -10.50 -14.15
C GLY A 134 1.12 -10.25 -14.48
N THR A 135 0.43 -11.24 -15.06
CA THR A 135 -0.98 -11.10 -15.48
C THR A 135 -1.87 -12.26 -15.04
N SER A 136 -1.27 -13.34 -14.52
CA SER A 136 -2.01 -14.52 -14.09
C SER A 136 -2.92 -14.16 -12.92
N GLY A 137 -4.19 -14.56 -13.05
CA GLY A 137 -5.15 -14.51 -11.96
C GLY A 137 -4.94 -15.62 -10.92
N SER A 138 -3.85 -16.39 -10.99
CA SER A 138 -3.53 -17.39 -9.98
C SER A 138 -2.03 -17.41 -9.71
N PHE A 139 -1.67 -17.44 -8.43
CA PHE A 139 -0.31 -17.48 -7.93
C PHE A 139 -0.31 -17.96 -6.47
N LYS A 140 0.87 -18.15 -5.89
CA LYS A 140 1.03 -18.61 -4.52
C LYS A 140 1.83 -17.62 -3.69
N LEU A 141 1.45 -17.47 -2.43
CA LEU A 141 2.33 -16.94 -1.39
C LEU A 141 2.93 -18.14 -0.65
N VAL A 142 4.23 -18.35 -0.75
CA VAL A 142 4.95 -19.46 -0.12
C VAL A 142 5.78 -18.93 1.02
N LYS A 143 5.77 -19.63 2.17
CA LYS A 143 6.52 -19.23 3.36
C LYS A 143 7.99 -18.93 3.02
N ASN A 144 8.46 -17.76 3.45
CA ASN A 144 9.86 -17.36 3.33
C ASN A 144 10.63 -17.89 4.55
N ASN A 145 11.45 -18.91 4.37
CA ASN A 145 12.27 -19.48 5.46
C ASN A 145 13.39 -18.54 5.93
N ASN A 146 13.75 -17.53 5.13
CA ASN A 146 14.73 -16.51 5.50
C ASN A 146 14.12 -15.34 6.28
N TYR A 147 12.79 -15.27 6.43
CA TYR A 147 12.13 -14.25 7.24
C TYR A 147 12.56 -14.37 8.71
N TRP A 148 12.93 -13.24 9.33
CA TRP A 148 13.47 -13.21 10.70
C TRP A 148 12.55 -13.89 11.73
N ASP A 149 11.24 -13.87 11.49
CA ASP A 149 10.24 -14.49 12.35
C ASP A 149 9.53 -15.70 11.71
N ALA A 150 10.22 -16.40 10.80
CA ALA A 150 9.66 -17.56 10.09
C ALA A 150 9.13 -18.66 11.04
N LYS A 151 9.62 -18.76 12.27
CA LYS A 151 9.13 -19.73 13.28
C LYS A 151 7.66 -19.53 13.69
N HIS A 152 7.16 -18.29 13.61
CA HIS A 152 5.76 -17.97 13.94
C HIS A 152 4.84 -18.04 12.72
N VAL A 153 5.38 -18.09 11.50
CA VAL A 153 4.59 -18.31 10.28
C VAL A 153 4.19 -19.80 10.20
N LYS A 154 2.93 -20.10 10.55
CA LYS A 154 2.40 -21.48 10.56
C LYS A 154 1.93 -21.95 9.18
N THR A 155 1.36 -21.04 8.39
CA THR A 155 0.88 -21.33 7.04
C THR A 155 2.06 -21.54 6.09
N LYS A 156 2.09 -22.68 5.39
CA LYS A 156 3.15 -22.99 4.42
C LYS A 156 2.93 -22.30 3.08
N THR A 157 1.68 -22.27 2.64
CA THR A 157 1.29 -21.74 1.32
C THR A 157 -0.10 -21.15 1.40
N ILE A 158 -0.31 -20.01 0.75
CA ILE A 158 -1.62 -19.42 0.49
C ILE A 158 -1.79 -19.42 -1.02
N ASN A 159 -2.85 -20.05 -1.51
CA ASN A 159 -3.20 -20.02 -2.93
C ASN A 159 -4.07 -18.81 -3.19
N ILE A 160 -3.67 -17.96 -4.13
CA ILE A 160 -4.45 -16.80 -4.56
C ILE A 160 -5.05 -17.12 -5.93
N GLN A 161 -6.34 -16.84 -6.07
CA GLN A 161 -7.04 -16.93 -7.35
C GLN A 161 -8.04 -15.79 -7.53
N THR A 162 -8.06 -15.21 -8.72
CA THR A 162 -9.03 -14.21 -9.14
C THR A 162 -10.31 -14.90 -9.56
N VAL A 163 -11.38 -14.71 -8.79
CA VAL A 163 -12.73 -15.12 -9.15
C VAL A 163 -13.49 -13.87 -9.59
N LYS A 164 -13.73 -13.72 -10.90
CA LYS A 164 -14.30 -12.50 -11.47
C LYS A 164 -15.76 -12.23 -11.10
N LYS A 165 -16.51 -13.29 -10.76
CA LYS A 165 -17.93 -13.21 -10.40
C LYS A 165 -18.09 -13.41 -8.89
N PRO A 166 -18.58 -12.40 -8.15
CA PRO A 166 -18.77 -12.51 -6.70
C PRO A 166 -19.64 -13.69 -6.27
N ASP A 167 -20.75 -13.96 -6.98
CA ASP A 167 -21.61 -15.12 -6.70
C ASP A 167 -20.84 -16.44 -6.78
N THR A 168 -19.97 -16.59 -7.78
CA THR A 168 -19.12 -17.77 -7.93
C THR A 168 -18.17 -17.91 -6.74
N ALA A 169 -17.56 -16.82 -6.27
CA ALA A 169 -16.67 -16.86 -5.10
C ALA A 169 -17.40 -17.33 -3.83
N VAL A 170 -18.62 -16.83 -3.60
CA VAL A 170 -19.43 -17.25 -2.44
C VAL A 170 -19.84 -18.73 -2.54
N GLN A 171 -20.17 -19.23 -3.74
CA GLN A 171 -20.46 -20.66 -3.93
C GLN A 171 -19.22 -21.53 -3.72
N MET A 172 -18.06 -21.11 -4.21
CA MET A 172 -16.79 -21.79 -3.98
C MET A 172 -16.45 -21.86 -2.49
N TYR A 173 -16.69 -20.78 -1.73
CA TYR A 173 -16.54 -20.79 -0.27
C TYR A 173 -17.46 -21.82 0.39
N LYS A 174 -18.75 -21.85 0.03
CA LYS A 174 -19.73 -22.83 0.55
C LYS A 174 -19.37 -24.27 0.22
N GLN A 175 -18.63 -24.50 -0.87
CA GLN A 175 -18.12 -25.80 -1.30
C GLN A 175 -16.72 -26.10 -0.73
N SER A 176 -16.22 -25.30 0.20
CA SER A 176 -14.88 -25.43 0.81
C SER A 176 -13.72 -25.38 -0.21
N GLN A 177 -13.92 -24.72 -1.35
CA GLN A 177 -12.90 -24.47 -2.36
C GLN A 177 -12.17 -23.13 -2.14
N LEU A 178 -12.72 -22.25 -1.29
CA LEU A 178 -12.12 -21.00 -0.84
C LEU A 178 -12.25 -20.89 0.67
N ASP A 179 -11.21 -20.35 1.33
CA ASP A 179 -11.23 -20.04 2.76
C ASP A 179 -11.80 -18.63 3.04
N PHE A 180 -11.96 -17.81 2.00
CA PHE A 180 -12.48 -16.44 2.09
C PHE A 180 -13.25 -16.06 0.82
N ALA A 181 -14.40 -15.42 0.99
CA ALA A 181 -15.14 -14.76 -0.09
C ALA A 181 -15.86 -13.51 0.47
N SER A 182 -15.79 -12.39 -0.26
CA SER A 182 -16.56 -11.20 0.08
C SER A 182 -18.03 -11.36 -0.32
N ILE A 183 -18.93 -10.90 0.54
CA ILE A 183 -20.37 -10.84 0.28
C ILE A 183 -20.88 -9.42 -0.03
N SER A 184 -20.01 -8.42 0.04
CA SER A 184 -20.35 -7.00 -0.08
C SER A 184 -20.38 -6.48 -1.53
N SER A 185 -20.39 -7.37 -2.53
CA SER A 185 -20.38 -6.95 -3.93
C SER A 185 -21.74 -6.48 -4.45
N THR A 186 -22.85 -7.06 -3.96
CA THR A 186 -24.22 -6.67 -4.33
C THR A 186 -25.18 -6.88 -3.17
N SER A 187 -26.28 -6.15 -3.16
CA SER A 187 -27.37 -6.26 -2.19
C SER A 187 -27.92 -7.67 -2.08
N ALA A 188 -28.09 -8.34 -3.23
CA ALA A 188 -28.60 -9.71 -3.29
C ALA A 188 -27.65 -10.72 -2.61
N ILE A 189 -26.34 -10.60 -2.86
CA ILE A 189 -25.33 -11.47 -2.26
C ILE A 189 -25.27 -11.25 -0.75
N PHE A 190 -25.16 -10.00 -0.32
CA PHE A 190 -25.07 -9.69 1.11
C PHE A 190 -26.32 -10.16 1.86
N ASN A 191 -27.53 -9.78 1.43
CA ASN A 191 -28.77 -10.15 2.09
C ASN A 191 -28.99 -11.67 2.17
N SER A 192 -28.53 -12.42 1.16
CA SER A 192 -28.62 -13.89 1.14
C SER A 192 -27.62 -14.59 2.06
N ASN A 193 -26.57 -13.90 2.51
CA ASN A 193 -25.45 -14.53 3.23
C ASN A 193 -25.14 -13.89 4.60
N ILE A 194 -25.62 -12.69 4.90
CA ILE A 194 -25.30 -11.93 6.12
C ILE A 194 -25.64 -12.67 7.43
N LYS A 195 -26.60 -13.61 7.38
CA LYS A 195 -26.99 -14.44 8.53
C LYS A 195 -26.11 -15.69 8.72
N ASN A 196 -25.14 -15.94 7.85
CA ASN A 196 -24.22 -17.05 8.01
C ASN A 196 -23.27 -16.79 9.20
N LYS A 197 -23.08 -17.80 10.05
CA LYS A 197 -22.22 -17.77 11.25
C LYS A 197 -20.75 -17.41 10.96
N ASP A 198 -20.27 -17.62 9.74
CA ASP A 198 -18.88 -17.35 9.36
C ASP A 198 -18.67 -15.89 8.91
N VAL A 199 -19.74 -15.10 8.81
CA VAL A 199 -19.65 -13.70 8.40
C VAL A 199 -19.06 -12.85 9.52
N VAL A 200 -18.08 -12.03 9.14
CA VAL A 200 -17.44 -11.05 10.01
C VAL A 200 -17.53 -9.68 9.36
N THR A 201 -18.01 -8.69 10.11
CA THR A 201 -17.99 -7.28 9.68
C THR A 201 -16.60 -6.70 9.90
N VAL A 202 -16.03 -6.12 8.86
CA VAL A 202 -14.73 -5.45 8.91
C VAL A 202 -14.93 -3.95 8.65
N PRO A 203 -14.82 -3.08 9.68
CA PRO A 203 -14.88 -1.64 9.45
C PRO A 203 -13.62 -1.16 8.72
N GLU A 204 -13.81 -0.39 7.66
CA GLU A 204 -12.72 0.18 6.86
C GLU A 204 -12.70 1.71 7.00
N ALA A 205 -11.52 2.27 7.26
CA ALA A 205 -11.29 3.71 7.28
C ALA A 205 -11.07 4.24 5.85
N THR A 206 -12.05 4.05 4.98
CA THR A 206 -11.99 4.38 3.54
C THR A 206 -13.20 5.17 3.09
N THR A 207 -13.00 6.12 2.17
CA THR A 207 -14.07 6.94 1.59
C THR A 207 -14.11 6.74 0.08
N SER A 208 -15.30 6.47 -0.46
CA SER A 208 -15.54 6.54 -1.91
C SER A 208 -15.90 7.96 -2.31
N TYR A 209 -15.30 8.48 -3.37
CA TYR A 209 -15.51 9.84 -3.85
C TYR A 209 -15.45 9.92 -5.38
N MET A 210 -16.03 10.99 -5.93
CA MET A 210 -15.86 11.35 -7.34
C MET A 210 -14.71 12.34 -7.48
N THR A 211 -13.73 12.03 -8.34
CA THR A 211 -12.66 12.94 -8.71
C THR A 211 -13.00 13.65 -10.02
N TYR A 212 -12.86 14.97 -10.05
CA TYR A 212 -13.09 15.77 -11.25
C TYR A 212 -11.78 16.07 -11.96
N ASN A 213 -11.72 15.84 -13.27
CA ASN A 213 -10.56 16.19 -14.07
C ASN A 213 -10.58 17.69 -14.39
N GLU A 214 -9.82 18.48 -13.64
CA GLU A 214 -9.79 19.94 -13.74
C GLU A 214 -8.77 20.45 -14.79
N THR A 215 -8.11 19.59 -15.56
CA THR A 215 -7.07 20.01 -16.52
C THR A 215 -7.61 20.71 -17.79
N GLY A 216 -8.92 20.96 -17.87
CA GLY A 216 -9.61 21.47 -19.07
C GLY A 216 -9.81 20.44 -20.19
N LYS A 217 -9.31 19.20 -20.04
CA LYS A 217 -9.51 18.11 -21.02
C LYS A 217 -10.98 17.69 -21.10
N VAL A 218 -11.70 17.75 -19.98
CA VAL A 218 -13.14 17.52 -19.92
C VAL A 218 -13.82 18.88 -19.77
N LYS A 219 -14.47 19.33 -20.85
CA LYS A 219 -15.10 20.65 -20.90
C LYS A 219 -16.07 20.84 -19.74
N GLY A 220 -15.89 21.92 -18.98
CA GLY A 220 -16.77 22.31 -17.88
C GLY A 220 -16.33 21.80 -16.51
N LEU A 221 -15.51 20.75 -16.42
CA LEU A 221 -14.99 20.29 -15.13
C LEU A 221 -13.87 21.18 -14.59
N ASP A 222 -13.27 22.03 -15.41
CA ASP A 222 -12.40 23.14 -14.99
C ASP A 222 -13.19 24.26 -14.27
N ASN A 223 -14.50 24.37 -14.50
CA ASN A 223 -15.36 25.37 -13.85
C ASN A 223 -15.83 24.94 -12.46
N LEU A 224 -15.45 25.72 -11.43
CA LEU A 224 -15.82 25.46 -10.03
C LEU A 224 -17.34 25.33 -9.81
N LYS A 225 -18.15 26.19 -10.44
CA LYS A 225 -19.60 26.19 -10.25
C LYS A 225 -20.26 24.92 -10.80
N ILE A 226 -19.73 24.38 -11.89
CA ILE A 226 -20.20 23.10 -12.44
C ILE A 226 -19.88 21.96 -11.47
N ARG A 227 -18.66 21.90 -10.94
CA ARG A 227 -18.28 20.88 -9.94
C ARG A 227 -19.12 20.97 -8.66
N GLN A 228 -19.39 22.19 -8.18
CA GLN A 228 -20.29 22.41 -7.05
C GLN A 228 -21.71 21.93 -7.34
N ALA A 229 -22.24 22.23 -8.53
CA ALA A 229 -23.56 21.76 -8.93
C ALA A 229 -23.64 20.22 -8.97
N LEU A 230 -22.64 19.54 -9.53
CA LEU A 230 -22.56 18.07 -9.52
C LEU A 230 -22.51 17.50 -8.09
N ASN A 231 -21.70 18.12 -7.22
CA ASN A 231 -21.57 17.70 -5.82
C ASN A 231 -22.87 17.87 -5.01
N LEU A 232 -23.63 18.93 -5.28
CA LEU A 232 -24.92 19.20 -4.63
C LEU A 232 -26.06 18.36 -5.21
N ALA A 233 -26.00 18.03 -6.50
CA ALA A 233 -26.97 17.17 -7.16
C ALA A 233 -26.80 15.67 -6.83
N THR A 234 -25.72 15.29 -6.14
CA THR A 234 -25.46 13.90 -5.75
C THR A 234 -26.37 13.49 -4.58
N ASP A 235 -27.31 12.59 -4.84
CA ASP A 235 -28.12 11.95 -3.80
C ASP A 235 -27.28 10.92 -3.01
N ARG A 236 -26.49 11.43 -2.05
CA ARG A 236 -25.65 10.60 -1.19
C ARG A 236 -26.48 9.60 -0.38
N LYS A 237 -27.68 9.99 0.05
CA LYS A 237 -28.55 9.12 0.84
C LYS A 237 -29.03 7.96 -0.01
N GLY A 238 -29.55 8.21 -1.21
CA GLY A 238 -29.98 7.17 -2.14
C GLY A 238 -28.85 6.25 -2.57
N ILE A 239 -27.65 6.79 -2.84
CA ILE A 239 -26.44 5.99 -3.13
C ILE A 239 -26.10 5.07 -1.96
N VAL A 240 -26.08 5.60 -0.73
CA VAL A 240 -25.73 4.80 0.42
C VAL A 240 -26.85 3.82 0.76
N GLU A 241 -28.13 4.15 0.67
CA GLU A 241 -29.21 3.17 0.88
C GLU A 241 -29.13 2.01 -0.11
N ALA A 242 -28.83 2.28 -1.38
CA ALA A 242 -28.57 1.23 -2.37
C ALA A 242 -27.31 0.39 -2.05
N ALA A 243 -26.32 0.97 -1.36
CA ALA A 243 -25.07 0.32 -0.95
C ALA A 243 -25.07 -0.23 0.50
N VAL A 244 -26.01 0.16 1.37
CA VAL A 244 -26.13 -0.31 2.77
C VAL A 244 -26.48 -1.79 2.77
N ASP A 245 -27.23 -2.22 1.76
CA ASP A 245 -27.44 -3.62 1.47
C ASP A 245 -26.15 -4.36 1.11
N THR A 246 -24.96 -3.75 1.10
CA THR A 246 -23.66 -4.44 1.02
C THR A 246 -22.80 -4.31 2.29
N GLY A 247 -23.36 -3.75 3.37
CA GLY A 247 -22.67 -3.53 4.64
C GLY A 247 -22.00 -2.16 4.78
N SER A 248 -22.20 -1.25 3.82
CA SER A 248 -21.69 0.14 3.90
C SER A 248 -22.54 0.99 4.86
N VAL A 249 -21.94 2.01 5.48
CA VAL A 249 -22.64 2.96 6.38
C VAL A 249 -22.39 4.41 5.97
N LEU A 250 -23.37 5.29 6.21
CA LEU A 250 -23.19 6.74 6.04
C LEU A 250 -22.14 7.27 7.02
N ASP A 251 -21.11 7.94 6.50
CA ASP A 251 -20.23 8.77 7.31
C ASP A 251 -21.03 9.98 7.83
N ARG A 252 -21.35 9.99 9.12
CA ARG A 252 -22.07 11.08 9.79
C ARG A 252 -21.15 12.18 10.31
N SER A 253 -19.84 12.12 10.04
CA SER A 253 -18.87 13.09 10.56
C SER A 253 -18.90 14.45 9.85
N ASN A 254 -19.46 14.53 8.64
CA ASN A 254 -19.61 15.79 7.89
C ASN A 254 -21.03 16.37 7.99
N GLY A 255 -21.52 16.54 9.22
CA GLY A 255 -22.68 17.38 9.51
C GLY A 255 -22.32 18.86 9.39
N CYS A 256 -22.30 19.37 8.16
CA CYS A 256 -22.54 20.78 7.83
C CYS A 256 -23.68 20.84 6.81
#